data_AF-A0A5F9CK25-F1
#
_entry.id   AF-A0A5F9CK25-F1
#
_cell.length_a   1.000
_cell.length_b   1.000
_cell.length_c   1.000
_cell.angle_alpha   90.00
_cell.angle_beta   90.00
_cell.angle_gamma   90.00
#
_symmetry.space_group_name_H-M   'P 1'
#
loop_
_entity.id
_entity.type
_entity.pdbx_description
1 polymer ?
#
loop_
_entity_poly.entity_id
_entity_poly.type
_entity_poly.pdbx_seq_one_letter_code
_entity_poly.pdbx_strand_id
1 'polypeptide(L)'
;MSSKGKDRKKSKSRVRSKKGKKSVKTDESVVERAKANASLWEARLEVTELSRIEYRDTSRRLAKSNEELKKQQYIMEKDTISVLSYLKKQDQEKDNMIEKLKQQLIETKEKAEEEKQQMLKESLRNTERKHQETLRRLEGRFFEEKHRLEQEAEKKVIMLAERAHHEAIVQLNNAGRSVFKENVYLQKALAYHQKEADALQKNSQKLKENHTFLLHQKEINELLVKEKLMQLTQQRSQIQVLQKKVVSLENALSCMTREFETEVLKLQQHAMIENQAGQVEIDKLQQLLQMKDKEMNRVKKLAKNILDERTEVERFFLDALHQVKQQILVNRKHYKQIAQAAFNFKMRAACAGKTEYPKIRTFDGREHSTNSVNQDLLEAEKWTITQGNVDIGDLTWEQKEKVLRLLFAKMNGFASRKYSQSSRPPVPEYVVSDGEETKEFGDESKLQDQTFITQQVPVSDSSSEMVLPSIPKGSEDSNTGTF
;
A
#
# COMPACT_ATOMS: atom_id res chain seq x y z
N MET A 1 -79.27 12.32 41.27
CA MET A 1 -79.75 13.72 41.12
C MET A 1 -80.37 13.79 39.74
N SER A 2 -81.67 14.01 39.60
CA SER A 2 -82.38 15.28 39.88
C SER A 2 -81.75 16.42 39.08
N SER A 3 -82.27 16.69 37.89
CA SER A 3 -83.44 17.56 37.64
C SER A 3 -83.05 19.03 37.52
N LYS A 4 -83.22 19.58 36.32
CA LYS A 4 -83.53 21.00 36.11
C LYS A 4 -84.68 21.17 35.10
N GLY A 5 -85.88 20.82 35.54
CA GLY A 5 -86.97 21.81 35.45
C GLY A 5 -86.81 22.81 36.62
N LYS A 6 -87.56 23.89 36.74
CA LYS A 6 -88.62 24.49 35.90
C LYS A 6 -88.93 25.87 36.52
N ASP A 7 -89.62 26.75 35.80
CA ASP A 7 -90.41 27.90 36.30
C ASP A 7 -89.71 28.99 37.18
N ARG A 8 -89.78 30.30 36.88
CA ARG A 8 -90.89 31.27 36.84
C ARG A 8 -91.50 31.66 38.21
N LYS A 9 -91.45 32.99 38.49
CA LYS A 9 -92.25 33.82 39.43
C LYS A 9 -92.11 33.49 40.94
N LYS A 10 -91.74 34.43 41.83
CA LYS A 10 -92.30 35.77 42.20
C LYS A 10 -93.58 35.69 43.07
N SER A 11 -93.45 35.79 44.41
CA SER A 11 -94.14 36.82 45.23
C SER A 11 -93.92 36.77 46.78
N LYS A 12 -93.63 37.96 47.33
CA LYS A 12 -93.86 38.54 48.68
C LYS A 12 -94.64 37.75 49.77
N SER A 13 -94.18 37.87 51.03
CA SER A 13 -94.88 38.51 52.20
C SER A 13 -94.27 38.05 53.56
N ARG A 14 -94.53 38.62 54.76
CA ARG A 14 -94.64 40.01 55.32
C ARG A 14 -94.84 39.86 56.87
N VAL A 15 -94.48 40.85 57.72
CA VAL A 15 -94.96 41.03 59.16
C VAL A 15 -94.30 40.07 60.23
N ARG A 16 -93.96 40.37 61.51
CA ARG A 16 -94.07 41.50 62.52
C ARG A 16 -93.09 41.36 63.73
N SER A 17 -92.88 42.46 64.51
CA SER A 17 -92.84 42.53 66.02
C SER A 17 -91.60 42.04 66.84
N LYS A 18 -91.17 42.55 68.03
CA LYS A 18 -91.26 43.86 68.78
C LYS A 18 -90.50 43.82 70.16
N LYS A 19 -89.83 44.92 70.58
CA LYS A 19 -89.50 45.44 71.97
C LYS A 19 -88.50 44.78 72.99
N GLY A 20 -87.48 45.58 73.41
CA GLY A 20 -87.08 45.94 74.82
C GLY A 20 -86.05 45.08 75.60
N LYS A 21 -85.30 45.55 76.65
CA LYS A 21 -84.96 46.90 77.22
C LYS A 21 -83.93 46.81 78.42
N LYS A 22 -82.82 47.60 78.44
CA LYS A 22 -81.93 48.04 79.60
C LYS A 22 -81.20 46.97 80.49
N SER A 23 -80.09 47.19 81.24
CA SER A 23 -79.00 48.22 81.32
C SER A 23 -77.87 47.90 82.35
N VAL A 24 -76.58 48.27 82.10
CA VAL A 24 -75.47 48.59 83.09
C VAL A 24 -74.81 47.38 83.84
N LYS A 25 -73.50 47.26 84.23
CA LYS A 25 -72.25 48.10 84.13
C LYS A 25 -70.94 47.26 83.81
N THR A 26 -69.79 47.52 84.47
CA THR A 26 -68.38 47.03 84.23
C THR A 26 -67.62 46.77 85.57
N ASP A 27 -66.45 46.11 85.70
CA ASP A 27 -65.35 45.78 84.75
C ASP A 27 -64.70 44.36 84.86
N GLU A 28 -64.91 43.58 85.93
CA GLU A 28 -64.19 42.30 86.16
C GLU A 28 -64.45 41.20 85.11
N SER A 29 -65.49 41.37 84.27
CA SER A 29 -65.97 40.36 83.31
C SER A 29 -65.12 40.18 82.04
N VAL A 30 -64.02 40.91 81.84
CA VAL A 30 -63.27 40.88 80.58
C VAL A 30 -62.38 39.64 80.46
N VAL A 31 -61.72 39.22 81.54
CA VAL A 31 -60.75 38.10 81.53
C VAL A 31 -61.43 36.74 81.38
N GLU A 32 -62.48 36.46 82.15
CA GLU A 32 -63.23 35.20 82.00
C GLU A 32 -64.00 35.14 80.67
N ARG A 33 -64.47 36.28 80.14
CA ARG A 33 -64.98 36.34 78.77
C ARG A 33 -63.89 36.00 77.74
N ALA A 34 -62.64 36.39 77.97
CA ALA A 34 -61.53 36.03 77.09
C ALA A 34 -61.19 34.52 77.16
N LYS A 35 -61.14 33.90 78.35
CA LYS A 35 -60.95 32.44 78.50
C LYS A 35 -62.08 31.63 77.84
N ALA A 36 -63.33 31.98 78.12
CA ALA A 36 -64.49 31.29 77.52
C ALA A 36 -64.49 31.42 75.98
N ASN A 37 -64.06 32.57 75.46
CA ASN A 37 -63.89 32.77 74.02
C ASN A 37 -62.70 31.94 73.49
N ALA A 38 -61.58 31.83 74.22
CA ALA A 38 -60.45 30.98 73.85
C ALA A 38 -60.84 29.50 73.75
N SER A 39 -61.52 28.92 74.75
CA SER A 39 -61.99 27.54 74.66
C SER A 39 -63.08 27.32 73.59
N LEU A 40 -63.88 28.35 73.28
CA LEU A 40 -64.77 28.31 72.10
C LEU A 40 -63.95 28.26 70.80
N TRP A 41 -62.86 29.01 70.70
CA TRP A 41 -61.94 28.95 69.56
C TRP A 41 -61.19 27.61 69.48
N GLU A 42 -60.80 27.01 70.61
CA GLU A 42 -60.18 25.68 70.66
C GLU A 42 -61.15 24.59 70.18
N ALA A 43 -62.37 24.51 70.71
CA ALA A 43 -63.36 23.54 70.27
C ALA A 43 -63.75 23.74 68.79
N ARG A 44 -63.79 25.00 68.33
CA ARG A 44 -64.03 25.33 66.92
C ARG A 44 -62.85 24.98 66.02
N LEU A 45 -61.62 25.12 66.52
CA LEU A 45 -60.40 24.64 65.86
C LEU A 45 -60.43 23.11 65.75
N GLU A 46 -60.74 22.39 66.82
CA GLU A 46 -60.81 20.92 66.84
C GLU A 46 -61.86 20.38 65.86
N VAL A 47 -63.07 20.93 65.83
CA VAL A 47 -64.09 20.56 64.82
C VAL A 47 -63.63 20.90 63.40
N THR A 48 -62.91 22.01 63.21
CA THR A 48 -62.32 22.37 61.91
C THR A 48 -61.17 21.42 61.54
N GLU A 49 -60.44 20.90 62.52
CA GLU A 49 -59.30 20.00 62.35
C GLU A 49 -59.76 18.56 62.07
N LEU A 50 -60.78 18.07 62.78
CA LEU A 50 -61.48 16.82 62.49
C LEU A 50 -62.12 16.83 61.10
N SER A 51 -62.89 17.86 60.76
CA SER A 51 -63.46 17.97 59.41
C SER A 51 -62.36 18.09 58.34
N ARG A 52 -61.24 18.78 58.60
CA ARG A 52 -60.06 18.80 57.71
C ARG A 52 -59.43 17.40 57.56
N ILE A 53 -59.39 16.58 58.61
CA ILE A 53 -58.94 15.18 58.56
C ILE A 53 -59.91 14.33 57.73
N GLU A 54 -61.22 14.43 57.97
CA GLU A 54 -62.25 13.74 57.18
C GLU A 54 -62.24 14.15 55.71
N TYR A 55 -62.05 15.43 55.39
CA TYR A 55 -61.85 15.92 54.03
C TYR A 55 -60.59 15.36 53.39
N ARG A 56 -59.48 15.22 54.15
CA ARG A 56 -58.27 14.55 53.66
C ARG A 56 -58.51 13.05 53.43
N ASP A 57 -59.26 12.36 54.29
CA ASP A 57 -59.50 10.92 54.19
C ASP A 57 -60.54 10.54 53.13
N THR A 58 -61.56 11.38 52.92
CA THR A 58 -62.45 11.28 51.77
C THR A 58 -61.71 11.58 50.47
N SER A 59 -60.85 12.62 50.43
CA SER A 59 -60.00 12.91 49.27
C SER A 59 -59.01 11.78 48.97
N ARG A 60 -58.37 11.19 49.99
CA ARG A 60 -57.47 10.03 49.83
C ARG A 60 -58.22 8.78 49.34
N ARG A 61 -59.42 8.50 49.86
CA ARG A 61 -60.26 7.40 49.38
C ARG A 61 -60.73 7.62 47.94
N LEU A 62 -61.16 8.84 47.60
CA LEU A 62 -61.56 9.21 46.25
C LEU A 62 -60.39 9.12 45.26
N ALA A 63 -59.19 9.57 45.66
CA ALA A 63 -57.98 9.42 44.85
C ALA A 63 -57.65 7.95 44.57
N LYS A 64 -57.66 7.08 45.60
CA LYS A 64 -57.46 5.63 45.42
C LYS A 64 -58.54 5.00 44.52
N SER A 65 -59.81 5.36 44.72
CA SER A 65 -60.91 4.86 43.89
C SER A 65 -60.78 5.31 42.43
N ASN A 66 -60.40 6.56 42.19
CA ASN A 66 -60.14 7.09 40.84
C ASN A 66 -58.91 6.43 40.18
N GLU A 67 -57.88 6.09 40.95
CA GLU A 67 -56.71 5.36 40.45
C GLU A 67 -57.08 3.92 40.06
N GLU A 68 -57.88 3.25 40.89
CA GLU A 68 -58.37 1.89 40.62
C GLU A 68 -59.33 1.85 39.43
N LEU A 69 -60.28 2.79 39.34
CA LEU A 69 -61.17 2.93 38.18
C LEU A 69 -60.39 3.19 36.89
N LYS A 70 -59.31 3.98 36.93
CA LYS A 70 -58.43 4.17 35.76
C LYS A 70 -57.71 2.88 35.36
N LYS A 71 -57.25 2.07 36.32
CA LYS A 71 -56.63 0.76 36.03
C LYS A 71 -57.66 -0.19 35.41
N GLN A 72 -58.87 -0.26 35.96
CA GLN A 72 -59.95 -1.08 35.41
C GLN A 72 -60.39 -0.63 34.03
N GLN A 73 -60.53 0.70 33.80
CA GLN A 73 -60.80 1.25 32.47
C GLN A 73 -59.71 0.85 31.48
N TYR A 74 -58.43 1.02 31.82
CA TYR A 74 -57.31 0.66 30.95
C TYR A 74 -57.27 -0.84 30.61
N ILE A 75 -57.55 -1.72 31.58
CA ILE A 75 -57.64 -3.17 31.34
C ILE A 75 -58.82 -3.50 30.43
N MET A 76 -60.01 -2.97 30.70
CA MET A 76 -61.20 -3.18 29.86
C MET A 76 -61.00 -2.64 28.43
N GLU A 77 -60.37 -1.49 28.26
CA GLU A 77 -60.03 -0.93 26.95
C GLU A 77 -59.08 -1.86 26.18
N LYS A 78 -58.03 -2.36 26.85
CA LYS A 78 -57.07 -3.31 26.26
C LYS A 78 -57.73 -4.63 25.87
N ASP A 79 -58.59 -5.19 26.73
CA ASP A 79 -59.29 -6.45 26.46
C ASP A 79 -60.32 -6.28 25.33
N THR A 80 -61.05 -5.15 25.33
CA THR A 80 -62.00 -4.79 24.25
C THR A 80 -61.29 -4.62 22.91
N ILE A 81 -60.13 -3.93 22.88
CA ILE A 81 -59.30 -3.81 21.68
C ILE A 81 -58.79 -5.18 21.23
N SER A 82 -58.42 -6.07 22.15
CA SER A 82 -57.94 -7.41 21.83
C SER A 82 -59.03 -8.27 21.18
N VAL A 83 -60.25 -8.24 21.72
CA VAL A 83 -61.42 -8.92 21.14
C VAL A 83 -61.82 -8.32 19.79
N LEU A 84 -61.87 -6.99 19.67
CA LEU A 84 -62.16 -6.30 18.40
C LEU A 84 -61.12 -6.61 17.32
N SER A 85 -59.83 -6.67 17.69
CA SER A 85 -58.74 -7.02 16.78
C SER A 85 -58.87 -8.46 16.29
N TYR A 86 -59.15 -9.41 17.19
CA TYR A 86 -59.39 -10.81 16.83
C TYR A 86 -60.59 -10.98 15.90
N LEU A 87 -61.74 -10.38 16.24
CA LEU A 87 -62.94 -10.45 15.41
C LEU A 87 -62.73 -9.80 14.04
N LYS A 88 -62.12 -8.62 13.98
CA LYS A 88 -61.78 -7.95 12.72
C LYS A 88 -60.85 -8.79 11.84
N LYS A 89 -59.88 -9.47 12.44
CA LYS A 89 -59.00 -10.40 11.71
C LYS A 89 -59.78 -11.61 11.18
N GLN A 90 -60.64 -12.21 12.02
CA GLN A 90 -61.46 -13.36 11.64
C GLN A 90 -62.44 -13.01 10.51
N ASP A 91 -63.05 -11.84 10.53
CA ASP A 91 -63.96 -11.40 9.47
C ASP A 91 -63.19 -11.10 8.17
N GLN A 92 -62.02 -10.45 8.24
CA GLN A 92 -61.15 -10.30 7.06
C GLN A 92 -60.72 -11.67 6.47
N GLU A 93 -60.40 -12.66 7.30
CA GLU A 93 -60.07 -14.01 6.86
C GLU A 93 -61.26 -14.70 6.17
N LYS A 94 -62.49 -14.50 6.65
CA LYS A 94 -63.72 -14.98 6.00
C LYS A 94 -64.01 -14.25 4.69
N ASP A 95 -63.90 -12.93 4.66
CA ASP A 95 -64.13 -12.13 3.44
C ASP A 95 -63.16 -12.53 2.33
N ASN A 96 -61.87 -12.70 2.67
CA ASN A 96 -60.85 -13.21 1.75
C ASN A 96 -61.18 -14.64 1.24
N MET A 97 -61.83 -15.48 2.06
CA MET A 97 -62.26 -16.82 1.67
C MET A 97 -63.51 -16.78 0.77
N ILE A 98 -64.48 -15.91 1.08
CA ILE A 98 -65.67 -15.66 0.26
C ILE A 98 -65.26 -15.13 -1.12
N GLU A 99 -64.28 -14.23 -1.19
CA GLU A 99 -63.78 -13.68 -2.44
C GLU A 99 -63.08 -14.74 -3.30
N LYS A 100 -62.23 -15.59 -2.70
CA LYS A 100 -61.64 -16.75 -3.39
C LYS A 100 -62.69 -17.74 -3.90
N LEU A 101 -63.73 -18.04 -3.11
CA LEU A 101 -64.81 -18.94 -3.53
C LEU A 101 -65.68 -18.34 -4.64
N LYS A 102 -65.95 -17.02 -4.59
CA LYS A 102 -66.63 -16.30 -5.68
C LYS A 102 -65.80 -16.36 -6.96
N GLN A 103 -64.49 -16.11 -6.88
CA GLN A 103 -63.58 -16.16 -8.01
C GLN A 103 -63.56 -17.56 -8.65
N GLN A 104 -63.41 -18.62 -7.84
CA GLN A 104 -63.48 -20.01 -8.32
C GLN A 104 -64.84 -20.36 -8.94
N LEU A 105 -65.95 -19.85 -8.39
CA LEU A 105 -67.30 -20.07 -8.95
C LEU A 105 -67.49 -19.35 -10.30
N ILE A 106 -66.88 -18.18 -10.48
CA ILE A 106 -66.89 -17.45 -11.75
C ILE A 106 -66.06 -18.23 -12.78
N GLU A 107 -64.81 -18.56 -12.47
CA GLU A 107 -63.90 -19.29 -13.36
C GLU A 107 -64.45 -20.66 -13.80
N THR A 108 -65.13 -21.39 -12.91
CA THR A 108 -65.76 -22.67 -13.26
C THR A 108 -67.02 -22.50 -14.12
N LYS A 109 -67.79 -21.43 -13.94
CA LYS A 109 -68.93 -21.10 -14.82
C LYS A 109 -68.49 -20.63 -16.19
N GLU A 110 -67.45 -19.80 -16.27
CA GLU A 110 -66.88 -19.32 -17.53
C GLU A 110 -66.35 -20.49 -18.34
N LYS A 111 -65.52 -21.37 -17.75
CA LYS A 111 -65.03 -22.59 -18.41
C LYS A 111 -66.16 -23.49 -18.90
N ALA A 112 -67.19 -23.73 -18.08
CA ALA A 112 -68.32 -24.58 -18.49
C ALA A 112 -69.14 -23.97 -19.65
N GLU A 113 -69.31 -22.65 -19.69
CA GLU A 113 -70.00 -21.99 -20.81
C GLU A 113 -69.11 -21.90 -22.06
N GLU A 114 -67.80 -21.71 -21.91
CA GLU A 114 -66.82 -21.78 -23.01
C GLU A 114 -66.78 -23.18 -23.64
N GLU A 115 -66.65 -24.24 -22.84
CA GLU A 115 -66.68 -25.64 -23.30
C GLU A 115 -67.99 -25.96 -24.03
N LYS A 116 -69.13 -25.55 -23.47
CA LYS A 116 -70.45 -25.70 -24.09
C LYS A 116 -70.56 -24.94 -25.41
N GLN A 117 -70.10 -23.69 -25.48
CA GLN A 117 -70.07 -22.92 -26.72
C GLN A 117 -69.12 -23.54 -27.76
N GLN A 118 -68.00 -24.10 -27.33
CA GLN A 118 -67.02 -24.76 -28.21
C GLN A 118 -67.59 -26.05 -28.79
N MET A 119 -68.23 -26.91 -27.98
CA MET A 119 -68.97 -28.08 -28.47
C MET A 119 -70.09 -27.70 -29.45
N LEU A 120 -70.82 -26.62 -29.19
CA LEU A 120 -71.87 -26.12 -30.10
C LEU A 120 -71.30 -25.64 -31.44
N LYS A 121 -70.21 -24.85 -31.41
CA LYS A 121 -69.48 -24.40 -32.60
C LYS A 121 -68.91 -25.57 -33.40
N GLU A 122 -68.37 -26.58 -32.73
CA GLU A 122 -67.80 -27.77 -33.38
C GLU A 122 -68.87 -28.69 -33.97
N SER A 123 -69.98 -28.91 -33.25
CA SER A 123 -71.16 -29.62 -33.77
C SER A 123 -71.70 -28.96 -35.05
N LEU A 124 -71.86 -27.63 -35.04
CA LEU A 124 -72.31 -26.86 -36.21
C LEU A 124 -71.33 -26.94 -37.38
N ARG A 125 -70.01 -26.81 -37.13
CA ARG A 125 -68.99 -27.01 -38.17
C ARG A 125 -69.02 -28.44 -38.73
N ASN A 126 -69.32 -29.43 -37.90
CA ASN A 126 -69.38 -30.84 -38.32
C ASN A 126 -70.63 -31.15 -39.16
N THR A 127 -71.79 -30.54 -38.86
CA THR A 127 -72.98 -30.67 -39.74
C THR A 127 -72.81 -29.90 -41.04
N GLU A 128 -72.29 -28.67 -40.98
CA GLU A 128 -71.99 -27.87 -42.17
C GLU A 128 -71.00 -28.58 -43.11
N ARG A 129 -69.90 -29.14 -42.57
CA ARG A 129 -68.94 -29.90 -43.39
C ARG A 129 -69.59 -31.11 -44.07
N LYS A 130 -70.39 -31.90 -43.35
CA LYS A 130 -71.13 -33.04 -43.91
C LYS A 130 -72.12 -32.61 -45.01
N HIS A 131 -72.79 -31.46 -44.85
CA HIS A 131 -73.66 -30.91 -45.88
C HIS A 131 -72.87 -30.44 -47.10
N GLN A 132 -71.75 -29.72 -46.92
CA GLN A 132 -70.86 -29.31 -48.02
C GLN A 132 -70.22 -30.51 -48.75
N GLU A 133 -69.86 -31.58 -48.05
CA GLU A 133 -69.35 -32.83 -48.65
C GLU A 133 -70.45 -33.53 -49.46
N THR A 134 -71.68 -33.57 -48.93
CA THR A 134 -72.83 -34.15 -49.63
C THR A 134 -73.19 -33.34 -50.88
N LEU A 135 -73.17 -32.01 -50.79
CA LEU A 135 -73.35 -31.10 -51.91
C LEU A 135 -72.25 -31.31 -52.95
N ARG A 136 -70.96 -31.23 -52.58
CA ARG A 136 -69.85 -31.50 -53.51
C ARG A 136 -69.91 -32.87 -54.17
N ARG A 137 -70.38 -33.91 -53.49
CA ARG A 137 -70.60 -35.25 -54.08
C ARG A 137 -71.80 -35.31 -55.04
N LEU A 138 -72.82 -34.48 -54.83
CA LEU A 138 -73.94 -34.35 -55.75
C LEU A 138 -73.56 -33.49 -56.96
N GLU A 139 -72.98 -32.32 -56.73
CA GLU A 139 -72.41 -31.42 -57.73
C GLU A 139 -71.39 -32.13 -58.62
N GLY A 140 -70.48 -32.92 -58.05
CA GLY A 140 -69.52 -33.74 -58.79
C GLY A 140 -70.22 -34.72 -59.73
N ARG A 141 -71.19 -35.50 -59.24
CA ARG A 141 -71.96 -36.44 -60.08
C ARG A 141 -72.83 -35.72 -61.13
N PHE A 142 -73.40 -34.57 -60.80
CA PHE A 142 -74.13 -33.74 -61.78
C PHE A 142 -73.18 -33.15 -62.83
N PHE A 143 -71.96 -32.77 -62.46
CA PHE A 143 -70.95 -32.25 -63.38
C PHE A 143 -70.38 -33.35 -64.27
N GLU A 144 -70.10 -34.54 -63.73
CA GLU A 144 -69.70 -35.73 -64.48
C GLU A 144 -70.77 -36.14 -65.50
N GLU A 145 -72.03 -36.23 -65.07
CA GLU A 145 -73.17 -36.58 -65.94
C GLU A 145 -73.43 -35.50 -66.98
N LYS A 146 -73.43 -34.22 -66.58
CA LYS A 146 -73.54 -33.08 -67.50
C LYS A 146 -72.41 -33.09 -68.51
N HIS A 147 -71.16 -33.29 -68.08
CA HIS A 147 -70.00 -33.29 -68.97
C HIS A 147 -70.03 -34.49 -69.92
N ARG A 148 -70.50 -35.66 -69.48
CA ARG A 148 -70.77 -36.82 -70.35
C ARG A 148 -71.79 -36.46 -71.44
N LEU A 149 -72.92 -35.87 -71.05
CA LEU A 149 -73.97 -35.45 -71.98
C LEU A 149 -73.50 -34.33 -72.93
N GLU A 150 -72.70 -33.38 -72.45
CA GLU A 150 -72.05 -32.34 -73.27
C GLU A 150 -71.06 -32.96 -74.26
N GLN A 151 -70.19 -33.88 -73.85
CA GLN A 151 -69.30 -34.60 -74.76
C GLN A 151 -70.06 -35.43 -75.79
N GLU A 152 -71.17 -36.07 -75.42
CA GLU A 152 -72.01 -36.81 -76.37
C GLU A 152 -72.72 -35.89 -77.35
N ALA A 153 -73.19 -34.73 -76.91
CA ALA A 153 -73.78 -33.70 -77.76
C ALA A 153 -72.71 -33.10 -78.70
N GLU A 154 -71.52 -32.77 -78.18
CA GLU A 154 -70.39 -32.25 -78.95
C GLU A 154 -69.93 -33.27 -80.00
N LYS A 155 -69.78 -34.55 -79.64
CA LYS A 155 -69.49 -35.63 -80.62
C LYS A 155 -70.58 -35.74 -81.69
N LYS A 156 -71.86 -35.61 -81.33
CA LYS A 156 -72.97 -35.58 -82.32
C LYS A 156 -72.89 -34.34 -83.22
N VAL A 157 -72.58 -33.16 -82.67
CA VAL A 157 -72.39 -31.91 -83.45
C VAL A 157 -71.18 -32.03 -84.37
N ILE A 158 -70.05 -32.54 -83.91
CA ILE A 158 -68.85 -32.80 -84.73
C ILE A 158 -69.19 -33.77 -85.85
N MET A 159 -69.82 -34.92 -85.58
CA MET A 159 -70.21 -35.86 -86.64
C MET A 159 -71.20 -35.26 -87.66
N LEU A 160 -72.12 -34.39 -87.23
CA LEU A 160 -73.03 -33.68 -88.14
C LEU A 160 -72.31 -32.60 -88.96
N ALA A 161 -71.40 -31.84 -88.35
CA ALA A 161 -70.57 -30.85 -89.03
C ALA A 161 -69.59 -31.49 -90.02
N GLU A 162 -68.95 -32.59 -89.63
CA GLU A 162 -68.12 -33.41 -90.52
C GLU A 162 -68.95 -33.94 -91.68
N ARG A 163 -70.14 -34.50 -91.44
CA ARG A 163 -71.02 -34.99 -92.52
C ARG A 163 -71.41 -33.87 -93.47
N ALA A 164 -71.86 -32.73 -92.96
CA ALA A 164 -72.22 -31.56 -93.77
C ALA A 164 -71.03 -31.00 -94.55
N HIS A 165 -69.83 -30.99 -93.96
CA HIS A 165 -68.60 -30.52 -94.61
C HIS A 165 -68.13 -31.49 -95.71
N HIS A 166 -68.18 -32.80 -95.48
CA HIS A 166 -67.91 -33.80 -96.52
C HIS A 166 -68.94 -33.71 -97.65
N GLU A 167 -70.22 -33.57 -97.33
CA GLU A 167 -71.29 -33.40 -98.33
C GLU A 167 -71.09 -32.13 -99.16
N ALA A 168 -70.77 -30.99 -98.53
CA ALA A 168 -70.42 -29.76 -99.23
C ALA A 168 -69.20 -29.93 -100.16
N ILE A 169 -68.13 -30.60 -99.72
CA ILE A 169 -66.94 -30.89 -100.55
C ILE A 169 -67.28 -31.81 -101.74
N VAL A 170 -68.23 -32.74 -101.58
CA VAL A 170 -68.73 -33.58 -102.68
C VAL A 170 -69.57 -32.77 -103.67
N GLN A 171 -70.37 -31.81 -103.20
CA GLN A 171 -71.13 -30.89 -104.05
C GLN A 171 -70.27 -29.81 -104.76
N LEU A 172 -69.05 -29.52 -104.28
CA LEU A 172 -68.14 -28.60 -104.97
C LEU A 172 -67.68 -29.13 -106.33
N ASN A 173 -67.65 -28.26 -107.35
CA ASN A 173 -67.03 -28.54 -108.63
C ASN A 173 -65.52 -28.84 -108.50
N ASN A 174 -64.94 -29.56 -109.48
CA ASN A 174 -63.54 -29.99 -109.43
C ASN A 174 -62.53 -28.84 -109.18
N ALA A 175 -62.79 -27.64 -109.70
CA ALA A 175 -61.98 -26.46 -109.42
C ALA A 175 -62.00 -26.07 -107.91
N GLY A 176 -63.19 -26.04 -107.29
CA GLY A 176 -63.34 -25.73 -105.87
C GLY A 176 -62.68 -26.75 -104.96
N ARG A 177 -62.75 -28.04 -105.32
CA ARG A 177 -62.02 -29.11 -104.61
C ARG A 177 -60.49 -28.94 -104.68
N SER A 178 -59.96 -28.49 -105.81
CA SER A 178 -58.52 -28.22 -105.96
C SER A 178 -58.08 -27.02 -105.11
N VAL A 179 -58.81 -25.90 -105.17
CA VAL A 179 -58.54 -24.71 -104.35
C VAL A 179 -58.64 -25.02 -102.85
N PHE A 180 -59.58 -25.87 -102.42
CA PHE A 180 -59.67 -26.29 -101.01
C PHE A 180 -58.42 -27.08 -100.56
N LYS A 181 -57.93 -28.03 -101.37
CA LYS A 181 -56.70 -28.78 -101.07
C LYS A 181 -55.49 -27.86 -100.95
N GLU A 182 -55.38 -26.89 -101.85
CA GLU A 182 -54.32 -25.86 -101.82
C GLU A 182 -54.44 -24.97 -100.58
N ASN A 183 -55.65 -24.52 -100.23
CA ASN A 183 -55.88 -23.71 -99.03
C ASN A 183 -55.49 -24.47 -97.74
N VAL A 184 -55.83 -25.77 -97.63
CA VAL A 184 -55.40 -26.62 -96.50
C VAL A 184 -53.88 -26.78 -96.47
N TYR A 185 -53.20 -26.86 -97.61
CA TYR A 185 -51.74 -26.90 -97.67
C TYR A 185 -51.12 -25.56 -97.22
N LEU A 186 -51.65 -24.43 -97.71
CA LEU A 186 -51.20 -23.09 -97.32
C LEU A 186 -51.44 -22.81 -95.83
N GLN A 187 -52.57 -23.24 -95.26
CA GLN A 187 -52.83 -23.15 -93.81
C GLN A 187 -51.81 -23.95 -92.99
N LYS A 188 -51.44 -25.16 -93.44
CA LYS A 188 -50.40 -25.96 -92.78
C LYS A 188 -49.02 -25.31 -92.85
N ALA A 189 -48.65 -24.73 -94.00
CA ALA A 189 -47.40 -24.01 -94.18
C ALA A 189 -47.35 -22.72 -93.32
N LEU A 190 -48.44 -21.95 -93.29
CA LEU A 190 -48.59 -20.77 -92.43
C LEU A 190 -48.46 -21.13 -90.94
N ALA A 191 -49.14 -22.20 -90.50
CA ALA A 191 -49.06 -22.67 -89.11
C ALA A 191 -47.65 -23.18 -88.72
N TYR A 192 -46.89 -23.73 -89.67
CA TYR A 192 -45.48 -24.08 -89.44
C TYR A 192 -44.63 -22.81 -89.25
N HIS A 193 -44.69 -21.87 -90.20
CA HIS A 193 -43.89 -20.63 -90.11
C HIS A 193 -44.29 -19.73 -88.95
N GLN A 194 -45.56 -19.74 -88.52
CA GLN A 194 -45.98 -19.02 -87.32
C GLN A 194 -45.38 -19.64 -86.05
N LYS A 195 -45.33 -20.98 -85.94
CA LYS A 195 -44.63 -21.66 -84.83
C LYS A 195 -43.12 -21.41 -84.84
N GLU A 196 -42.52 -21.35 -86.02
CA GLU A 196 -41.10 -21.02 -86.20
C GLU A 196 -40.82 -19.56 -85.79
N ALA A 197 -41.66 -18.61 -86.21
CA ALA A 197 -41.60 -17.22 -85.78
C ALA A 197 -41.78 -17.06 -84.26
N ASP A 198 -42.75 -17.73 -83.65
CA ASP A 198 -42.97 -17.75 -82.20
C ASP A 198 -41.75 -18.32 -81.44
N ALA A 199 -41.11 -19.37 -81.98
CA ALA A 199 -39.92 -19.98 -81.39
C ALA A 199 -38.70 -19.04 -81.49
N LEU A 200 -38.50 -18.40 -82.66
CA LEU A 200 -37.46 -17.39 -82.86
C LEU A 200 -37.69 -16.15 -81.99
N GLN A 201 -38.93 -15.70 -81.82
CA GLN A 201 -39.29 -14.60 -80.91
C GLN A 201 -38.97 -14.95 -79.45
N LYS A 202 -39.37 -16.14 -78.98
CA LYS A 202 -39.05 -16.63 -77.62
C LYS A 202 -37.54 -16.74 -77.40
N ASN A 203 -36.79 -17.21 -78.39
CA ASN A 203 -35.33 -17.28 -78.31
C ASN A 203 -34.68 -15.89 -78.32
N SER A 204 -35.19 -14.96 -79.14
CA SER A 204 -34.75 -13.55 -79.15
C SER A 204 -35.01 -12.87 -77.80
N GLN A 205 -36.17 -13.11 -77.19
CA GLN A 205 -36.50 -12.60 -75.86
C GLN A 205 -35.57 -13.17 -74.79
N LYS A 206 -35.41 -14.50 -74.71
CA LYS A 206 -34.46 -15.14 -73.77
C LYS A 206 -33.03 -14.63 -73.95
N LEU A 207 -32.58 -14.39 -75.18
CA LEU A 207 -31.25 -13.86 -75.44
C LEU A 207 -31.11 -12.41 -74.95
N LYS A 208 -32.15 -11.58 -75.09
CA LYS A 208 -32.20 -10.22 -74.51
C LYS A 208 -32.17 -10.25 -72.97
N GLU A 209 -32.96 -11.13 -72.35
CA GLU A 209 -33.00 -11.31 -70.89
C GLU A 209 -31.64 -11.79 -70.34
N ASN A 210 -30.99 -12.73 -71.03
CA ASN A 210 -29.62 -13.16 -70.68
C ASN A 210 -28.60 -12.03 -70.88
N HIS A 211 -28.73 -11.23 -71.94
CA HIS A 211 -27.84 -10.10 -72.20
C HIS A 211 -27.98 -9.01 -71.12
N THR A 212 -29.20 -8.63 -70.72
CA THR A 212 -29.41 -7.67 -69.64
C THR A 212 -28.90 -8.21 -68.30
N PHE A 213 -29.13 -9.50 -67.99
CA PHE A 213 -28.57 -10.13 -66.79
C PHE A 213 -27.03 -10.09 -66.76
N LEU A 214 -26.38 -10.47 -67.86
CA LEU A 214 -24.92 -10.44 -67.97
C LEU A 214 -24.34 -9.02 -67.87
N LEU A 215 -25.05 -8.01 -68.38
CA LEU A 215 -24.66 -6.60 -68.21
C LEU A 215 -24.69 -6.17 -66.73
N HIS A 216 -25.76 -6.47 -66.00
CA HIS A 216 -25.85 -6.16 -64.56
C HIS A 216 -24.76 -6.91 -63.77
N GLN A 217 -24.51 -8.19 -64.07
CA GLN A 217 -23.45 -8.94 -63.41
C GLN A 217 -22.06 -8.36 -63.71
N LYS A 218 -21.81 -7.89 -64.94
CA LYS A 218 -20.57 -7.20 -65.32
C LYS A 218 -20.40 -5.89 -64.54
N GLU A 219 -21.45 -5.08 -64.42
CA GLU A 219 -21.42 -3.82 -63.67
C GLU A 219 -21.13 -4.04 -62.18
N ILE A 220 -21.81 -5.01 -61.55
CA ILE A 220 -21.56 -5.40 -60.15
C ILE A 220 -20.10 -5.86 -59.97
N ASN A 221 -19.59 -6.69 -60.89
CA ASN A 221 -18.20 -7.16 -60.84
C ASN A 221 -17.19 -6.01 -61.03
N GLU A 222 -17.46 -5.06 -61.92
CA GLU A 222 -16.62 -3.88 -62.11
C GLU A 222 -16.58 -2.98 -60.86
N LEU A 223 -17.72 -2.79 -60.17
CA LEU A 223 -17.78 -2.04 -58.92
C LEU A 223 -17.01 -2.76 -57.81
N LEU A 224 -17.17 -4.08 -57.66
CA LEU A 224 -16.43 -4.88 -56.69
C LEU A 224 -14.91 -4.83 -56.94
N VAL A 225 -14.47 -4.93 -58.20
CA VAL A 225 -13.04 -4.82 -58.55
C VAL A 225 -12.50 -3.42 -58.23
N LYS A 226 -13.26 -2.36 -58.50
CA LYS A 226 -12.88 -0.97 -58.12
C LYS A 226 -12.74 -0.82 -56.60
N GLU A 227 -13.69 -1.34 -55.81
CA GLU A 227 -13.62 -1.33 -54.34
C GLU A 227 -12.39 -2.07 -53.82
N LYS A 228 -12.12 -3.28 -54.32
CA LYS A 228 -10.95 -4.07 -53.90
C LYS A 228 -9.63 -3.42 -54.30
N LEU A 229 -9.57 -2.77 -55.48
CA LEU A 229 -8.41 -2.00 -55.90
C LEU A 229 -8.16 -0.79 -54.99
N MET A 230 -9.22 -0.09 -54.57
CA MET A 230 -9.09 1.02 -53.59
C MET A 230 -8.60 0.51 -52.23
N GLN A 231 -9.15 -0.60 -51.71
CA GLN A 231 -8.71 -1.22 -50.46
C GLN A 231 -7.23 -1.64 -50.51
N LEU A 232 -6.81 -2.31 -51.59
CA LEU A 232 -5.40 -2.68 -51.80
C LEU A 232 -4.48 -1.47 -51.91
N THR A 233 -4.94 -0.39 -52.56
CA THR A 233 -4.16 0.86 -52.68
C THR A 233 -3.99 1.55 -51.33
N GLN A 234 -5.04 1.55 -50.50
CA GLN A 234 -5.00 2.08 -49.12
C GLN A 234 -4.10 1.24 -48.21
N GLN A 235 -4.18 -0.09 -48.28
CA GLN A 235 -3.27 -0.98 -47.54
C GLN A 235 -1.82 -0.78 -47.98
N ARG A 236 -1.57 -0.63 -49.29
CA ARG A 236 -0.23 -0.36 -49.83
C ARG A 236 0.34 0.97 -49.34
N SER A 237 -0.46 2.03 -49.23
CA SER A 237 0.03 3.31 -48.68
C SER A 237 0.29 3.24 -47.18
N GLN A 238 -0.54 2.53 -46.41
CA GLN A 238 -0.28 2.24 -44.98
C GLN A 238 1.03 1.46 -44.79
N ILE A 239 1.25 0.40 -45.57
CA ILE A 239 2.49 -0.38 -45.55
C ILE A 239 3.70 0.51 -45.88
N GLN A 240 3.61 1.39 -46.88
CA GLN A 240 4.70 2.32 -47.20
C GLN A 240 5.00 3.32 -46.07
N VAL A 241 3.98 3.81 -45.35
CA VAL A 241 4.18 4.69 -44.18
C VAL A 241 4.85 3.92 -43.04
N LEU A 242 4.42 2.68 -42.77
CA LEU A 242 5.04 1.82 -41.76
C LEU A 242 6.49 1.48 -42.12
N GLN A 243 6.78 1.12 -43.38
CA GLN A 243 8.14 0.87 -43.87
C GLN A 243 9.05 2.10 -43.69
N LYS A 244 8.58 3.30 -44.04
CA LYS A 244 9.33 4.55 -43.78
C LYS A 244 9.58 4.79 -42.30
N LYS A 245 8.63 4.46 -41.43
CA LYS A 245 8.78 4.56 -39.97
C LYS A 245 9.81 3.56 -39.44
N VAL A 246 9.79 2.31 -39.91
CA VAL A 246 10.78 1.28 -39.57
C VAL A 246 12.19 1.74 -39.94
N VAL A 247 12.42 2.14 -41.20
CA VAL A 247 13.73 2.65 -41.65
C VAL A 247 14.19 3.87 -40.85
N SER A 248 13.28 4.77 -40.46
CA SER A 248 13.62 5.91 -39.60
C SER A 248 14.09 5.48 -38.20
N LEU A 249 13.43 4.48 -37.60
CA LEU A 249 13.81 3.91 -36.30
C LEU A 249 15.10 3.10 -36.37
N GLU A 250 15.32 2.33 -37.44
CA GLU A 250 16.56 1.60 -37.70
C GLU A 250 17.76 2.56 -37.84
N ASN A 251 17.58 3.66 -38.58
CA ASN A 251 18.60 4.72 -38.70
C ASN A 251 18.88 5.40 -37.36
N ALA A 252 17.85 5.74 -36.58
CA ALA A 252 18.02 6.35 -35.26
C ALA A 252 18.75 5.41 -34.29
N LEU A 253 18.38 4.13 -34.27
CA LEU A 253 19.05 3.10 -33.47
C LEU A 253 20.51 2.92 -33.90
N SER A 254 20.78 2.86 -35.21
CA SER A 254 22.15 2.75 -35.75
C SER A 254 23.02 3.95 -35.36
N CYS A 255 22.48 5.18 -35.40
CA CYS A 255 23.18 6.36 -34.90
C CYS A 255 23.50 6.23 -33.39
N MET A 256 22.51 5.88 -32.57
CA MET A 256 22.72 5.70 -31.12
C MET A 256 23.74 4.60 -30.81
N THR A 257 23.66 3.43 -31.47
CA THR A 257 24.62 2.33 -31.29
C THR A 257 26.05 2.80 -31.62
N ARG A 258 26.24 3.51 -32.74
CA ARG A 258 27.56 4.04 -33.12
C ARG A 258 28.05 5.10 -32.11
N GLU A 259 27.18 5.96 -31.59
CA GLU A 259 27.53 6.93 -30.56
C GLU A 259 28.00 6.21 -29.28
N PHE A 260 27.25 5.19 -28.81
CA PHE A 260 27.66 4.36 -27.68
C PHE A 260 29.00 3.65 -27.92
N GLU A 261 29.23 3.05 -29.09
CA GLU A 261 30.52 2.45 -29.46
C GLU A 261 31.67 3.47 -29.38
N THR A 262 31.48 4.68 -29.90
CA THR A 262 32.51 5.73 -29.81
C THR A 262 32.77 6.19 -28.37
N GLU A 263 31.74 6.23 -27.51
CA GLU A 263 31.91 6.64 -26.12
C GLU A 263 32.59 5.55 -25.27
N VAL A 264 32.26 4.27 -25.53
CA VAL A 264 32.97 3.12 -24.94
C VAL A 264 34.46 3.15 -25.30
N LEU A 265 34.80 3.43 -26.57
CA LEU A 265 36.20 3.55 -27.00
C LEU A 265 36.93 4.71 -26.31
N LYS A 266 36.29 5.89 -26.15
CA LYS A 266 36.87 7.01 -25.41
C LYS A 266 37.09 6.67 -23.94
N LEU A 267 36.11 6.06 -23.27
CA LEU A 267 36.20 5.64 -21.87
C LEU A 267 37.33 4.61 -21.68
N GLN A 268 37.44 3.63 -22.58
CA GLN A 268 38.53 2.65 -22.56
C GLN A 268 39.90 3.31 -22.75
N GLN A 269 40.02 4.27 -23.67
CA GLN A 269 41.25 5.03 -23.89
C GLN A 269 41.61 5.91 -22.67
N HIS A 270 40.62 6.56 -22.06
CA HIS A 270 40.82 7.40 -20.88
C HIS A 270 41.30 6.56 -19.69
N ALA A 271 40.63 5.45 -19.39
CA ALA A 271 41.03 4.52 -18.35
C ALA A 271 42.43 3.91 -18.61
N MET A 272 42.81 3.67 -19.87
CA MET A 272 44.17 3.24 -20.21
C MET A 272 45.22 4.30 -19.87
N ILE A 273 44.94 5.59 -20.14
CA ILE A 273 45.83 6.70 -19.81
C ILE A 273 45.94 6.90 -18.30
N GLU A 274 44.83 6.82 -17.56
CA GLU A 274 44.83 6.94 -16.09
C GLU A 274 45.60 5.80 -15.42
N ASN A 275 45.41 4.56 -15.88
CA ASN A 275 46.18 3.42 -15.37
C ASN A 275 47.68 3.56 -15.66
N GLN A 276 48.07 4.11 -16.82
CA GLN A 276 49.48 4.41 -17.11
C GLN A 276 50.03 5.51 -16.21
N ALA A 277 49.27 6.58 -15.95
CA ALA A 277 49.66 7.65 -15.04
C ALA A 277 49.84 7.13 -13.60
N GLY A 278 48.89 6.33 -13.12
CA GLY A 278 48.95 5.67 -11.81
C GLY A 278 50.15 4.72 -11.69
N GLN A 279 50.48 3.96 -12.74
CA GLN A 279 51.68 3.11 -12.73
C GLN A 279 52.97 3.93 -12.58
N VAL A 280 53.09 5.06 -13.30
CA VAL A 280 54.26 5.95 -13.19
C VAL A 280 54.38 6.55 -11.78
N GLU A 281 53.26 6.90 -11.14
CA GLU A 281 53.25 7.36 -9.75
C GLU A 281 53.65 6.25 -8.76
N ILE A 282 53.13 5.03 -8.93
CA ILE A 282 53.52 3.85 -8.14
C ILE A 282 55.03 3.60 -8.25
N ASP A 283 55.59 3.62 -9.46
CA ASP A 283 57.03 3.42 -9.68
C ASP A 283 57.87 4.51 -8.98
N LYS A 284 57.43 5.77 -9.04
CA LYS A 284 58.08 6.90 -8.35
C LYS A 284 58.01 6.75 -6.83
N LEU A 285 56.87 6.36 -6.28
CA LEU A 285 56.69 6.12 -4.84
C LEU A 285 57.53 4.93 -4.36
N GLN A 286 57.62 3.84 -5.14
CA GLN A 286 58.50 2.71 -4.84
C GLN A 286 59.97 3.13 -4.82
N GLN A 287 60.44 3.94 -5.78
CA GLN A 287 61.82 4.46 -5.78
C GLN A 287 62.08 5.33 -4.54
N LEU A 288 61.14 6.21 -4.17
CA LEU A 288 61.27 7.06 -2.98
C LEU A 288 61.30 6.24 -1.68
N LEU A 289 60.46 5.20 -1.58
CA LEU A 289 60.48 4.25 -0.46
C LEU A 289 61.83 3.53 -0.36
N GLN A 290 62.36 2.98 -1.46
CA GLN A 290 63.69 2.35 -1.48
C GLN A 290 64.82 3.30 -1.05
N MET A 291 64.73 4.59 -1.39
CA MET A 291 65.69 5.60 -0.95
C MET A 291 65.55 5.88 0.55
N LYS A 292 64.32 5.97 1.06
CA LYS A 292 64.04 6.13 2.50
C LYS A 292 64.47 4.91 3.32
N ASP A 293 64.33 3.69 2.80
CA ASP A 293 64.86 2.49 3.44
C ASP A 293 66.40 2.49 3.49
N LYS A 294 67.08 2.96 2.44
CA LYS A 294 68.55 3.13 2.45
C LYS A 294 68.99 4.15 3.50
N GLU A 295 68.30 5.29 3.63
CA GLU A 295 68.54 6.29 4.67
C GLU A 295 68.27 5.72 6.08
N MET A 296 67.12 5.09 6.28
CA MET A 296 66.73 4.42 7.52
C MET A 296 67.77 3.38 7.94
N ASN A 297 68.30 2.59 7.01
CA ASN A 297 69.35 1.62 7.28
C ASN A 297 70.72 2.27 7.60
N ARG A 298 71.03 3.45 7.05
CA ARG A 298 72.20 4.25 7.49
C ARG A 298 72.01 4.76 8.91
N VAL A 299 70.84 5.31 9.24
CA VAL A 299 70.51 5.78 10.59
C VAL A 299 70.55 4.64 11.61
N LYS A 300 69.98 3.47 11.30
CA LYS A 300 70.06 2.26 12.15
C LYS A 300 71.50 1.82 12.40
N LYS A 301 72.37 1.86 11.37
CA LYS A 301 73.80 1.56 11.53
C LYS A 301 74.51 2.59 12.43
N LEU A 302 74.30 3.87 12.20
CA LEU A 302 74.90 4.94 13.03
C LEU A 302 74.43 4.86 14.49
N ALA A 303 73.12 4.66 14.71
CA ALA A 303 72.56 4.48 16.05
C ALA A 303 73.13 3.23 16.76
N LYS A 304 73.36 2.15 16.02
CA LYS A 304 74.06 0.97 16.56
C LYS A 304 75.50 1.29 16.92
N ASN A 305 76.27 1.94 16.03
CA ASN A 305 77.66 2.30 16.32
C ASN A 305 77.77 3.18 17.58
N ILE A 306 76.93 4.21 17.71
CA ILE A 306 76.88 5.08 18.90
C ILE A 306 76.56 4.27 20.17
N LEU A 307 75.68 3.27 20.08
CA LEU A 307 75.36 2.38 21.20
C LEU A 307 76.51 1.43 21.54
N ASP A 308 77.20 0.89 20.54
CA ASP A 308 78.37 0.02 20.72
C ASP A 308 79.55 0.81 21.35
N GLU A 309 79.86 2.01 20.83
CA GLU A 309 80.83 2.95 21.40
C GLU A 309 80.48 3.35 22.84
N ARG A 310 79.22 3.72 23.10
CA ARG A 310 78.74 4.00 24.47
C ARG A 310 78.93 2.79 25.39
N THR A 311 78.64 1.58 24.90
CA THR A 311 78.80 0.34 25.67
C THR A 311 80.28 0.07 25.98
N GLU A 312 81.20 0.38 25.07
CA GLU A 312 82.64 0.30 25.31
C GLU A 312 83.10 1.29 26.38
N VAL A 313 82.65 2.56 26.30
CA VAL A 313 82.95 3.58 27.33
C VAL A 313 82.34 3.20 28.69
N GLU A 314 81.13 2.62 28.72
CA GLU A 314 80.51 2.10 29.94
C GLU A 314 81.32 0.97 30.58
N ARG A 315 81.82 0.01 29.78
CA ARG A 315 82.74 -1.04 30.27
C ARG A 315 84.02 -0.44 30.82
N PHE A 316 84.66 0.49 30.11
CA PHE A 316 85.87 1.16 30.57
C PHE A 316 85.67 1.86 31.93
N PHE A 317 84.55 2.55 32.14
CA PHE A 317 84.25 3.16 33.44
C PHE A 317 84.00 2.14 34.55
N LEU A 318 83.33 1.02 34.25
CA LEU A 318 83.12 -0.06 35.23
C LEU A 318 84.46 -0.73 35.61
N ASP A 319 85.34 -0.97 34.66
CA ASP A 319 86.68 -1.53 34.89
C ASP A 319 87.57 -0.55 35.66
N ALA A 320 87.57 0.74 35.33
CA ALA A 320 88.28 1.77 36.08
C ALA A 320 87.77 1.89 37.52
N LEU A 321 86.44 1.87 37.72
CA LEU A 321 85.83 1.81 39.06
C LEU A 321 86.20 0.54 39.82
N HIS A 322 86.29 -0.61 39.14
CA HIS A 322 86.73 -1.86 39.75
C HIS A 322 88.20 -1.75 40.20
N GLN A 323 89.09 -1.29 39.32
CA GLN A 323 90.52 -1.09 39.63
C GLN A 323 90.70 -0.15 40.83
N VAL A 324 90.01 1.00 40.84
CA VAL A 324 90.07 1.95 41.97
C VAL A 324 89.57 1.32 43.27
N LYS A 325 88.48 0.54 43.25
CA LYS A 325 88.00 -0.21 44.42
C LYS A 325 89.02 -1.23 44.92
N GLN A 326 89.72 -1.94 44.04
CA GLN A 326 90.80 -2.84 44.43
C GLN A 326 91.97 -2.07 45.06
N GLN A 327 92.37 -0.94 44.47
CA GLN A 327 93.41 -0.09 45.03
C GLN A 327 93.03 0.48 46.40
N ILE A 328 91.76 0.87 46.62
CA ILE A 328 91.24 1.25 47.95
C ILE A 328 91.45 0.11 48.95
N LEU A 329 91.08 -1.13 48.62
CA LEU A 329 91.24 -2.27 49.53
C LEU A 329 92.72 -2.55 49.86
N VAL A 330 93.60 -2.50 48.86
CA VAL A 330 95.06 -2.67 49.04
C VAL A 330 95.62 -1.55 49.90
N ASN A 331 95.29 -0.29 49.61
CA ASN A 331 95.78 0.88 50.35
C ASN A 331 95.27 0.92 51.78
N ARG A 332 94.00 0.57 52.05
CA ARG A 332 93.46 0.44 53.42
C ARG A 332 94.22 -0.62 54.22
N LYS A 333 94.49 -1.78 53.61
CA LYS A 333 95.28 -2.86 54.23
C LYS A 333 96.73 -2.41 54.50
N HIS A 334 97.37 -1.76 53.53
CA HIS A 334 98.75 -1.29 53.63
C HIS A 334 98.90 -0.16 54.65
N TYR A 335 98.00 0.84 54.65
CA TYR A 335 97.96 1.91 55.63
C TYR A 335 97.76 1.38 57.05
N LYS A 336 96.86 0.40 57.24
CA LYS A 336 96.67 -0.27 58.54
C LYS A 336 97.95 -0.96 59.01
N GLN A 337 98.67 -1.66 58.11
CA GLN A 337 99.95 -2.29 58.41
C GLN A 337 101.05 -1.28 58.75
N ILE A 338 101.19 -0.20 57.97
CA ILE A 338 102.17 0.88 58.23
C ILE A 338 101.86 1.59 59.55
N ALA A 339 100.60 1.96 59.79
CA ALA A 339 100.19 2.60 61.04
C ALA A 339 100.48 1.69 62.26
N GLN A 340 100.28 0.38 62.11
CA GLN A 340 100.61 -0.60 63.15
C GLN A 340 102.13 -0.74 63.36
N ALA A 341 102.91 -0.80 62.28
CA ALA A 341 104.37 -0.86 62.34
C ALA A 341 104.96 0.42 62.96
N ALA A 342 104.47 1.59 62.57
CA ALA A 342 104.89 2.89 63.09
C ALA A 342 104.51 3.08 64.57
N PHE A 343 103.32 2.63 64.98
CA PHE A 343 102.92 2.60 66.39
C PHE A 343 103.82 1.66 67.20
N ASN A 344 104.03 0.42 66.72
CA ASN A 344 104.90 -0.56 67.37
C ASN A 344 106.37 -0.07 67.46
N PHE A 345 106.86 0.63 66.44
CA PHE A 345 108.19 1.23 66.44
C PHE A 345 108.31 2.35 67.48
N LYS A 346 107.33 3.27 67.54
CA LYS A 346 107.29 4.32 68.57
C LYS A 346 107.15 3.75 69.99
N MET A 347 106.34 2.71 70.18
CA MET A 347 106.24 1.98 71.44
C MET A 347 107.60 1.40 71.87
N ARG A 348 108.32 0.71 70.97
CA ARG A 348 109.66 0.17 71.28
C ARG A 348 110.69 1.27 71.56
N ALA A 349 110.65 2.38 70.81
CA ALA A 349 111.53 3.53 71.03
C ALA A 349 111.28 4.20 72.39
N ALA A 350 110.03 4.27 72.84
CA ALA A 350 109.65 4.76 74.15
C ALA A 350 110.07 3.80 75.27
N CYS A 351 109.90 2.49 75.10
CA CYS A 351 110.43 1.50 76.05
C CYS A 351 111.97 1.54 76.18
N ALA A 352 112.67 1.95 75.12
CA ALA A 352 114.12 2.17 75.12
C ALA A 352 114.53 3.56 75.65
N GLY A 353 113.60 4.36 76.21
CA GLY A 353 113.88 5.66 76.82
C GLY A 353 114.22 6.79 75.84
N LYS A 354 114.03 6.60 74.52
CA LYS A 354 114.44 7.59 73.49
C LYS A 354 113.36 8.61 73.13
N THR A 355 112.09 8.32 73.43
CA THR A 355 110.92 9.16 73.10
C THR A 355 109.81 8.95 74.13
N GLU A 356 108.82 9.85 74.18
CA GLU A 356 107.59 9.62 74.96
C GLU A 356 106.75 8.46 74.41
N TYR A 357 105.92 7.86 75.28
CA TYR A 357 104.98 6.81 74.89
C TYR A 357 103.87 7.35 73.98
N PRO A 358 103.62 6.75 72.80
CA PRO A 358 102.56 7.21 71.91
C PRO A 358 101.16 6.96 72.52
N LYS A 359 100.23 7.90 72.30
CA LYS A 359 98.81 7.73 72.66
C LYS A 359 98.27 6.43 72.08
N ILE A 360 97.56 5.64 72.90
CA ILE A 360 96.96 4.36 72.48
C ILE A 360 96.15 4.57 71.21
N ARG A 361 96.44 3.75 70.18
CA ARG A 361 95.78 3.80 68.88
C ARG A 361 95.20 2.43 68.57
N THR A 362 93.93 2.40 68.17
CA THR A 362 93.18 1.16 67.98
C THR A 362 93.14 0.73 66.52
N PHE A 363 93.07 -0.59 66.33
CA PHE A 363 93.11 -1.28 65.02
C PHE A 363 91.96 -2.29 64.88
N ASP A 364 91.19 -2.52 65.94
CA ASP A 364 90.06 -3.44 66.05
C ASP A 364 88.73 -2.82 65.60
N GLY A 365 88.66 -1.49 65.49
CA GLY A 365 87.53 -0.79 64.87
C GLY A 365 86.31 -0.60 65.75
N ARG A 366 86.45 -0.66 67.08
CA ARG A 366 85.33 -0.42 68.01
C ARG A 366 84.86 1.04 68.00
N GLU A 367 83.54 1.21 68.02
CA GLU A 367 82.83 2.47 67.78
C GLU A 367 83.13 3.58 68.78
N HIS A 368 83.46 3.23 70.03
CA HIS A 368 83.73 4.20 71.10
C HIS A 368 85.22 4.59 71.22
N SER A 369 86.04 4.33 70.20
CA SER A 369 87.47 4.62 70.25
C SER A 369 87.82 6.03 69.74
N THR A 370 88.41 6.85 70.60
CA THR A 370 88.76 8.26 70.32
C THR A 370 89.99 8.44 69.40
N ASN A 371 90.78 7.38 69.16
CA ASN A 371 91.97 7.40 68.31
C ASN A 371 92.11 6.05 67.59
N SER A 372 91.42 5.91 66.46
CA SER A 372 91.33 4.67 65.68
C SER A 372 91.85 4.89 64.27
N VAL A 373 92.62 3.94 63.73
CA VAL A 373 93.06 3.97 62.32
C VAL A 373 91.88 4.03 61.34
N ASN A 374 90.72 3.48 61.73
CA ASN A 374 89.53 3.54 60.89
C ASN A 374 88.97 4.97 60.79
N GLN A 375 89.23 5.84 61.78
CA GLN A 375 88.81 7.24 61.72
C GLN A 375 89.57 8.00 60.64
N ASP A 376 90.89 7.80 60.55
CA ASP A 376 91.73 8.37 59.48
C ASP A 376 91.30 7.87 58.09
N LEU A 377 90.91 6.59 57.96
CA LEU A 377 90.39 6.05 56.69
C LEU A 377 89.02 6.65 56.32
N LEU A 378 88.15 6.89 57.29
CA LEU A 378 86.88 7.61 57.09
C LEU A 378 87.10 9.09 56.81
N GLU A 379 88.18 9.68 57.30
CA GLU A 379 88.58 11.06 56.98
C GLU A 379 89.14 11.18 55.56
N ALA A 380 89.88 10.19 55.08
CA ALA A 380 90.30 10.09 53.68
C ALA A 380 89.13 9.93 52.67
N GLU A 381 87.97 9.46 53.14
CA GLU A 381 86.72 9.49 52.36
C GLU A 381 86.04 10.87 52.34
N LYS A 382 86.32 11.78 53.29
CA LYS A 382 85.68 13.10 53.34
C LYS A 382 86.28 14.01 52.26
N TRP A 383 85.42 14.86 51.68
CA TRP A 383 85.86 15.91 50.77
C TRP A 383 86.20 17.17 51.57
N THR A 384 87.50 17.38 51.83
CA THR A 384 88.07 18.53 52.55
C THR A 384 88.74 19.53 51.61
N ILE A 385 88.26 19.63 50.35
CA ILE A 385 88.85 20.50 49.33
C ILE A 385 88.21 21.89 49.38
N THR A 386 88.91 22.85 50.00
CA THR A 386 88.61 24.28 49.90
C THR A 386 89.20 24.87 48.62
N GLN A 387 88.33 25.41 47.76
CA GLN A 387 88.60 26.37 46.66
C GLN A 387 90.02 26.34 46.04
N GLY A 388 90.25 25.41 45.11
CA GLY A 388 91.42 25.39 44.24
C GLY A 388 91.25 24.39 43.08
N ASN A 389 91.98 24.58 41.98
CA ASN A 389 92.11 23.54 40.96
C ASN A 389 92.98 22.41 41.50
N VAL A 390 92.38 21.25 41.75
CA VAL A 390 93.07 20.03 42.22
C VAL A 390 93.26 19.09 41.04
N ASP A 391 94.48 18.58 40.84
CA ASP A 391 94.77 17.63 39.78
C ASP A 391 94.35 16.20 40.19
N ILE A 392 94.13 15.33 39.19
CA ILE A 392 93.79 13.92 39.41
C ILE A 392 94.93 13.21 40.16
N GLY A 393 96.19 13.64 40.02
CA GLY A 393 97.31 13.11 40.80
C GLY A 393 97.06 13.16 42.31
N ASP A 394 96.62 14.32 42.81
CA ASP A 394 96.58 14.70 44.23
C ASP A 394 95.44 14.06 45.04
N LEU A 395 94.45 13.46 44.38
CA LEU A 395 93.28 12.87 45.02
C LEU A 395 93.60 11.52 45.70
N THR A 396 93.00 11.26 46.87
CA THR A 396 93.00 9.92 47.48
C THR A 396 92.26 8.93 46.57
N TRP A 397 92.54 7.63 46.71
CA TRP A 397 91.85 6.61 45.90
C TRP A 397 90.33 6.60 46.17
N GLU A 398 89.93 6.84 47.42
CA GLU A 398 88.56 7.09 47.85
C GLU A 398 87.91 8.29 47.14
N GLN A 399 88.63 9.39 46.96
CA GLN A 399 88.13 10.56 46.24
C GLN A 399 88.06 10.30 44.72
N LYS A 400 89.07 9.63 44.14
CA LYS A 400 89.08 9.16 42.75
C LYS A 400 87.86 8.28 42.43
N GLU A 401 87.47 7.42 43.36
CA GLU A 401 86.29 6.54 43.23
C GLU A 401 84.99 7.36 43.15
N LYS A 402 84.83 8.36 44.02
CA LYS A 402 83.66 9.25 44.01
C LYS A 402 83.61 10.12 42.75
N VAL A 403 84.76 10.59 42.25
CA VAL A 403 84.85 11.32 40.97
C VAL A 403 84.45 10.42 39.80
N LEU A 404 84.95 9.18 39.73
CA LEU A 404 84.56 8.23 38.67
C LEU A 404 83.08 7.84 38.75
N ARG A 405 82.51 7.63 39.95
CA ARG A 405 81.07 7.40 40.10
C ARG A 405 80.26 8.59 39.62
N LEU A 406 80.67 9.82 39.97
CA LEU A 406 80.00 11.04 39.54
C LEU A 406 80.10 11.24 38.02
N LEU A 407 81.26 10.92 37.42
CA LEU A 407 81.47 11.01 35.98
C LEU A 407 80.64 9.97 35.22
N PHE A 408 80.58 8.72 35.69
CA PHE A 408 79.72 7.68 35.14
C PHE A 408 78.23 8.00 35.29
N ALA A 409 77.81 8.57 36.42
CA ALA A 409 76.45 9.06 36.62
C ALA A 409 76.11 10.25 35.69
N LYS A 410 77.07 11.16 35.47
CA LYS A 410 76.93 12.29 34.55
C LYS A 410 76.84 11.85 33.09
N MET A 411 77.66 10.89 32.68
CA MET A 411 77.61 10.26 31.35
C MET A 411 76.26 9.56 31.10
N ASN A 412 75.74 8.86 32.09
CA ASN A 412 74.43 8.21 32.03
C ASN A 412 73.23 9.18 32.24
N GLY A 413 73.48 10.50 32.33
CA GLY A 413 72.42 11.51 32.40
C GLY A 413 71.76 11.72 33.77
N PHE A 414 72.28 11.11 34.84
CA PHE A 414 71.72 11.22 36.20
C PHE A 414 72.08 12.52 36.93
N ALA A 415 72.98 13.35 36.37
CA ALA A 415 73.39 14.62 36.98
C ALA A 415 72.60 15.82 36.41
N SER A 416 71.62 16.31 37.17
CA SER A 416 71.08 17.68 37.12
C SER A 416 70.66 18.23 35.74
N ARG A 417 69.61 17.65 35.13
CA ARG A 417 68.92 18.28 33.98
C ARG A 417 68.10 19.51 34.43
N LYS A 418 68.75 20.66 34.62
CA LYS A 418 68.05 21.95 34.63
C LYS A 418 67.72 22.34 33.18
N TYR A 419 66.43 22.37 32.88
CA TYR A 419 65.76 22.91 31.68
C TYR A 419 66.57 23.15 30.40
N SER A 420 66.19 22.41 29.35
CA SER A 420 66.13 22.96 27.99
C SER A 420 64.88 22.41 27.32
N GLN A 421 64.03 23.32 26.85
CA GLN A 421 62.91 23.01 25.95
C GLN A 421 63.44 22.64 24.55
N SER A 422 62.55 22.17 23.67
CA SER A 422 62.85 21.57 22.36
C SER A 422 63.40 20.14 22.46
N SER A 423 62.87 19.14 21.75
CA SER A 423 61.81 19.13 20.74
C SER A 423 60.89 17.91 20.91
N ARG A 424 59.57 18.15 20.87
CA ARG A 424 58.57 17.10 20.62
C ARG A 424 58.48 16.96 19.09
N PRO A 425 58.58 15.75 18.50
CA PRO A 425 58.38 15.62 17.06
C PRO A 425 56.93 16.01 16.72
N PRO A 426 56.69 16.72 15.61
CA PRO A 426 55.33 17.05 15.18
C PRO A 426 54.61 15.74 14.80
N VAL A 427 53.40 15.58 15.34
CA VAL A 427 52.45 14.58 14.87
C VAL A 427 51.99 15.02 13.46
N PRO A 428 51.90 14.12 12.46
CA PRO A 428 51.38 14.49 11.16
C PRO A 428 49.95 15.03 11.28
N GLU A 429 49.78 16.27 10.84
CA GLU A 429 48.50 16.97 10.79
C GLU A 429 47.69 16.38 9.63
N TYR A 430 46.52 15.82 9.95
CA TYR A 430 45.58 15.29 8.96
C TYR A 430 44.91 16.47 8.26
N VAL A 431 45.42 16.82 7.08
CA VAL A 431 44.82 17.85 6.23
C VAL A 431 43.57 17.28 5.58
N VAL A 432 42.41 17.62 6.15
CA VAL A 432 41.18 17.80 5.39
C VAL A 432 41.17 19.27 4.96
N SER A 433 41.20 19.51 3.65
CA SER A 433 40.95 20.85 3.12
C SER A 433 39.44 21.08 3.03
N ASP A 434 39.01 22.09 3.75
CA ASP A 434 38.13 23.18 3.30
C ASP A 434 36.71 22.83 2.82
N GLY A 435 35.79 22.96 3.77
CA GLY A 435 34.45 23.51 3.53
C GLY A 435 34.27 24.80 4.33
N GLU A 436 34.51 25.95 3.70
CA GLU A 436 34.02 27.26 4.13
C GLU A 436 32.47 27.28 4.16
N GLU A 437 31.75 28.05 4.97
CA GLU A 437 32.11 28.99 6.05
C GLU A 437 30.89 29.25 6.97
N THR A 438 31.14 29.70 8.22
CA THR A 438 30.26 30.56 9.09
C THR A 438 28.79 30.17 9.37
N LYS A 439 28.39 29.86 10.62
CA LYS A 439 27.93 30.79 11.70
C LYS A 439 26.53 31.44 11.44
N GLU A 440 25.65 31.68 12.41
CA GLU A 440 25.70 31.66 13.89
C GLU A 440 24.26 31.62 14.50
N PHE A 441 24.13 31.27 15.81
CA PHE A 441 22.92 31.38 16.68
C PHE A 441 21.58 30.75 16.21
N GLY A 442 20.81 30.01 17.00
CA GLY A 442 20.68 30.03 18.46
C GLY A 442 19.23 30.30 18.88
N ASP A 443 18.47 29.21 19.09
CA ASP A 443 17.29 29.08 19.96
C ASP A 443 15.86 29.44 19.46
N GLU A 444 14.88 28.80 20.10
CA GLU A 444 13.51 28.55 19.63
C GLU A 444 12.54 29.74 19.71
N SER A 445 11.58 29.81 18.77
CA SER A 445 10.15 29.99 19.13
C SER A 445 9.15 29.76 17.99
N LYS A 446 8.27 28.77 18.23
CA LYS A 446 6.81 28.78 17.97
C LYS A 446 6.22 29.35 16.66
N LEU A 447 5.50 28.42 16.01
CA LEU A 447 4.11 28.53 15.53
C LEU A 447 3.79 29.17 14.17
N GLN A 448 2.89 28.43 13.50
CA GLN A 448 1.84 28.86 12.56
C GLN A 448 2.20 29.20 11.10
N ASP A 449 1.84 28.21 10.28
CA ASP A 449 0.81 28.31 9.23
C ASP A 449 1.07 29.09 7.93
N GLN A 450 0.51 28.49 6.87
CA GLN A 450 0.01 29.11 5.63
C GLN A 450 0.96 29.25 4.41
N THR A 451 0.73 28.35 3.45
CA THR A 451 0.43 28.65 2.02
C THR A 451 1.56 29.37 1.22
N PHE A 452 2.10 28.83 0.11
CA PHE A 452 1.39 28.26 -1.04
C PHE A 452 2.14 27.09 -1.71
N ILE A 453 1.35 26.11 -2.18
CA ILE A 453 1.75 25.06 -3.13
C ILE A 453 1.33 25.50 -4.54
N THR A 454 2.13 25.17 -5.56
CA THR A 454 1.74 25.39 -6.97
C THR A 454 1.84 24.11 -7.79
N GLN A 455 0.67 23.56 -8.12
CA GLN A 455 0.36 22.62 -9.20
C GLN A 455 1.19 21.32 -9.36
N GLN A 456 0.59 20.23 -8.88
CA GLN A 456 0.56 18.96 -9.63
C GLN A 456 -0.79 18.81 -10.34
N VAL A 457 -0.81 18.04 -11.43
CA VAL A 457 -2.03 17.40 -11.98
C VAL A 457 -1.71 15.90 -12.12
N PRO A 458 -2.63 14.98 -11.77
CA PRO A 458 -2.26 13.62 -11.38
C PRO A 458 -2.56 12.57 -12.45
N VAL A 459 -1.95 11.38 -12.31
CA VAL A 459 -2.55 10.13 -12.78
C VAL A 459 -2.32 9.05 -11.71
N SER A 460 -3.40 8.43 -11.25
CA SER A 460 -3.35 7.28 -10.34
C SER A 460 -3.20 5.98 -11.13
N ASP A 461 -2.47 5.02 -10.58
CA ASP A 461 -2.51 3.64 -11.05
C ASP A 461 -3.93 3.06 -10.90
N SER A 462 -4.43 2.42 -11.97
CA SER A 462 -5.54 1.48 -11.86
C SER A 462 -5.19 0.18 -12.57
N SER A 463 -5.13 -0.90 -11.79
CA SER A 463 -5.04 -2.26 -12.29
C SER A 463 -6.28 -2.57 -13.14
N SER A 464 -6.09 -2.90 -14.41
CA SER A 464 -7.09 -3.63 -15.18
C SER A 464 -6.46 -4.83 -15.87
N GLU A 465 -6.93 -6.00 -15.45
CA GLU A 465 -6.63 -7.32 -15.96
C GLU A 465 -7.30 -7.48 -17.33
N MET A 466 -6.52 -7.77 -18.38
CA MET A 466 -7.09 -8.17 -19.69
C MET A 466 -6.42 -9.44 -20.21
N VAL A 467 -7.29 -10.41 -20.48
CA VAL A 467 -7.00 -11.79 -20.84
C VAL A 467 -6.51 -11.91 -22.28
N LEU A 468 -5.46 -12.70 -22.51
CA LEU A 468 -5.03 -13.14 -23.84
C LEU A 468 -5.87 -14.34 -24.31
N PRO A 469 -6.36 -14.38 -25.57
CA PRO A 469 -6.98 -15.58 -26.13
C PRO A 469 -5.91 -16.56 -26.63
N SER A 470 -5.85 -17.74 -26.02
CA SER A 470 -4.98 -18.84 -26.46
C SER A 470 -5.48 -19.51 -27.74
N ILE A 471 -4.58 -19.74 -28.70
CA ILE A 471 -4.83 -20.52 -29.92
C ILE A 471 -4.81 -22.01 -29.58
N PRO A 472 -5.86 -22.80 -29.89
CA PRO A 472 -5.78 -24.26 -29.87
C PRO A 472 -5.01 -24.77 -31.08
N LYS A 473 -3.93 -25.52 -30.86
CA LYS A 473 -3.33 -26.38 -31.90
C LYS A 473 -4.26 -27.56 -32.18
N GLY A 474 -4.27 -28.02 -33.43
CA GLY A 474 -5.07 -29.18 -33.83
C GLY A 474 -4.61 -30.48 -33.17
N SER A 475 -5.57 -31.37 -32.92
CA SER A 475 -5.36 -32.78 -32.65
C SER A 475 -5.64 -33.58 -33.92
N GLU A 476 -4.70 -34.42 -34.31
CA GLU A 476 -4.95 -35.51 -35.24
C GLU A 476 -5.94 -36.50 -34.61
N ASP A 477 -6.86 -37.04 -35.40
CA ASP A 477 -7.41 -38.38 -35.13
C ASP A 477 -7.85 -39.03 -36.44
N SER A 478 -7.73 -40.36 -36.50
CA SER A 478 -7.77 -41.14 -37.74
C SER A 478 -8.82 -42.26 -37.71
N ASN A 479 -9.25 -42.72 -38.89
CA ASN A 479 -10.30 -43.72 -39.16
C ASN A 479 -11.74 -43.24 -38.86
N THR A 480 -12.79 -43.66 -39.55
CA THR A 480 -13.02 -44.70 -40.59
C THR A 480 -13.67 -44.04 -41.83
N GLY A 481 -13.66 -44.55 -43.07
CA GLY A 481 -13.82 -45.94 -43.49
C GLY A 481 -15.29 -46.26 -43.80
N THR A 482 -15.56 -46.61 -45.06
CA THR A 482 -16.75 -47.29 -45.67
C THR A 482 -17.72 -46.45 -46.53
N PHE A 483 -17.93 -46.97 -47.75
CA PHE A 483 -18.86 -46.61 -48.85
C PHE A 483 -18.59 -45.34 -49.67
#